data_AF-A0A7V9T517-F1
#
_entry.id   AF-A0A7V9T517-F1
#
_cell.length_a   1.000
_cell.length_b   1.000
_cell.length_c   1.000
_cell.angle_alpha   90.00
_cell.angle_beta   90.00
_cell.angle_gamma   90.00
#
_symmetry.space_group_name_H-M   'P 1'
#
loop_
_entity.id
_entity.type
_entity.pdbx_description
1 polymer ?
#
loop_
_entity_poly.entity_id
_entity_poly.type
_entity_poly.pdbx_seq_one_letter_code
_entity_poly.pdbx_strand_id
1 'polypeptide(L)'
;MTYVAALVIGYLVGSIPVSLLVARRHGVDLLRTGDGNPGAWNALEQLGPGRAWPAFASDAAKGLVGGLVGALLAGTTGAYVGALGA
;
A
#
# COMPACT_ATOMS: atom_id res chain seq x y z
N MET A 1 24.31 0.31 -0.46
CA MET A 1 23.63 -0.95 -0.13
C MET A 1 22.41 -0.74 0.76
N THR A 2 22.49 0.08 1.82
CA THR A 2 21.35 0.38 2.70
C THR A 2 20.16 1.05 2.00
N TYR A 3 20.39 1.96 1.03
CA TYR A 3 19.31 2.53 0.22
C TYR A 3 18.59 1.50 -0.67
N VAL A 4 19.35 0.59 -1.28
CA VAL A 4 18.76 -0.50 -2.08
C VAL A 4 17.94 -1.42 -1.20
N ALA A 5 18.44 -1.76 -0.01
CA ALA A 5 17.67 -2.53 0.97
C ALA A 5 16.39 -1.80 1.40
N ALA A 6 16.45 -0.50 1.68
CA ALA A 6 15.28 0.32 2.01
C ALA A 6 14.23 0.29 0.89
N LEU A 7 14.65 0.45 -0.37
CA LEU A 7 13.77 0.40 -1.53
C LEU A 7 13.11 -0.98 -1.67
N VAL A 8 13.89 -2.06 -1.58
CA VAL A 8 13.40 -3.43 -1.72
C VAL A 8 12.42 -3.77 -0.59
N ILE A 9 12.73 -3.41 0.65
CA ILE A 9 11.82 -3.67 1.78
C ILE A 9 10.54 -2.84 1.63
N GLY A 10 10.65 -1.56 1.25
CA GLY A 10 9.51 -0.72 0.89
C GLY A 10 8.61 -1.41 -0.13
N TYR A 11 9.18 -1.85 -1.25
CA TYR A 11 8.46 -2.56 -2.31
C TYR A 11 7.75 -3.82 -1.84
N LEU A 12 8.40 -4.64 -1.01
CA LEU A 12 7.79 -5.86 -0.49
C LEU A 12 6.60 -5.55 0.43
N VAL A 13 6.71 -4.51 1.27
CA VAL A 13 5.63 -4.06 2.15
C VAL A 13 4.49 -3.43 1.34
N GLY A 14 4.81 -2.61 0.34
CA GLY A 14 3.88 -1.93 -0.56
C GLY A 14 3.04 -2.86 -1.44
N SER A 15 3.67 -3.96 -1.85
CA SER A 15 3.08 -4.95 -2.76
C SER A 15 2.02 -5.84 -2.12
N ILE A 16 1.73 -5.69 -0.82
CA ILE A 16 0.69 -6.46 -0.14
C ILE A 16 -0.69 -5.97 -0.62
N PRO A 17 -1.49 -6.79 -1.32
CA PRO A 17 -2.71 -6.35 -1.98
C PRO A 17 -3.91 -6.34 -1.02
N VAL A 18 -3.83 -5.56 0.06
CA VAL A 18 -4.87 -5.53 1.10
C VAL A 18 -6.20 -5.00 0.55
N SER A 19 -6.16 -3.96 -0.27
CA SER A 19 -7.35 -3.39 -0.93
C SER A 19 -8.13 -4.43 -1.74
N LEU A 20 -7.41 -5.29 -2.48
CA LEU A 20 -8.00 -6.42 -3.21
C LEU A 20 -8.61 -7.46 -2.27
N LEU A 21 -7.93 -7.78 -1.16
CA LEU A 21 -8.44 -8.73 -0.17
C LEU A 21 -9.72 -8.20 0.51
N VAL A 22 -9.76 -6.90 0.84
CA VAL A 22 -10.94 -6.25 1.44
C VAL A 22 -12.12 -6.26 0.47
N ALA A 23 -11.90 -5.92 -0.80
CA ALA A 23 -12.96 -5.96 -1.80
C ALA A 23 -13.49 -7.38 -2.05
N ARG A 24 -12.60 -8.37 -2.16
CA ARG A 24 -12.99 -9.77 -2.36
C ARG A 24 -13.81 -10.32 -1.20
N ARG A 25 -13.53 -9.91 0.04
CA ARG A 25 -14.37 -10.24 1.21
C ARG A 25 -15.79 -9.69 1.12
N HIS A 26 -16.01 -8.66 0.30
CA HIS A 26 -17.32 -8.08 0.02
C HIS A 26 -17.89 -8.51 -1.33
N GLY A 27 -17.30 -9.54 -1.98
CA GLY A 27 -17.78 -10.09 -3.25
C GLY A 27 -17.42 -9.27 -4.48
N VAL A 28 -16.51 -8.29 -4.36
CA VAL A 28 -16.07 -7.43 -5.46
C VAL A 28 -14.65 -7.80 -5.89
N ASP A 29 -14.43 -7.92 -7.20
CA ASP A 29 -13.09 -8.12 -7.77
C ASP A 29 -12.59 -6.82 -8.43
N LEU A 30 -11.72 -6.08 -7.73
CA LEU A 30 -11.22 -4.77 -8.17
C LEU A 30 -10.51 -4.80 -9.52
N LEU A 31 -9.94 -5.95 -9.91
CA LEU A 31 -9.27 -6.10 -11.21
C LEU A 31 -10.25 -6.13 -12.39
N ARG A 32 -11.56 -6.24 -12.11
CA ARG A 32 -12.64 -6.33 -13.11
C ARG A 32 -13.70 -5.25 -12.94
N THR A 33 -13.56 -4.35 -11.97
CA THR A 33 -14.52 -3.28 -11.67
C THR A 33 -13.82 -1.92 -11.62
N GLY A 34 -14.59 -0.85 -11.87
CA GLY A 34 -14.06 0.52 -11.87
C GLY A 34 -12.96 0.70 -12.92
N ASP A 35 -11.84 1.28 -12.49
CA ASP A 35 -10.63 1.49 -13.31
C ASP A 35 -9.72 0.26 -13.41
N GLY A 36 -10.08 -0.85 -12.75
CA GLY A 36 -9.28 -2.08 -12.71
C GLY A 36 -8.10 -2.04 -11.74
N ASN A 37 -7.88 -0.93 -11.03
CA ASN A 37 -6.74 -0.76 -10.14
C ASN A 37 -7.04 -1.40 -8.76
N PRO A 38 -6.16 -2.27 -8.21
CA PRO A 38 -6.35 -2.88 -6.89
C PRO A 38 -6.00 -1.92 -5.73
N GLY A 39 -6.32 -0.63 -5.85
CA GLY A 39 -6.02 0.42 -4.88
C GLY A 39 -7.21 0.83 -4.02
N ALA A 40 -6.94 1.63 -2.99
CA ALA A 40 -7.97 2.15 -2.09
C ALA A 40 -9.03 3.02 -2.79
N TRP A 41 -8.69 3.74 -3.86
CA TRP A 41 -9.64 4.61 -4.56
C TRP A 41 -10.72 3.80 -5.30
N ASN A 42 -10.32 2.79 -6.07
CA ASN A 42 -11.29 1.87 -6.68
C ASN A 42 -12.09 1.13 -5.61
N ALA A 43 -11.46 0.68 -4.51
CA ALA A 43 -12.19 0.09 -3.38
C ALA A 43 -13.23 1.05 -2.79
N LEU A 44 -12.93 2.35 -2.67
CA LEU A 44 -13.84 3.39 -2.20
C LEU A 44 -15.03 3.56 -3.14
N GLU A 45 -14.80 3.61 -4.45
CA GLU A 45 -15.87 3.74 -5.45
C GLU A 45 -16.78 2.51 -5.47
N GLN A 46 -16.23 1.30 -5.34
CA GLN A 46 -17.00 0.05 -5.46
C GLN A 46 -17.68 -0.39 -4.15
N LEU A 47 -17.07 -0.12 -2.99
CA LEU A 47 -17.57 -0.58 -1.69
C LEU A 47 -18.23 0.53 -0.86
N GLY A 48 -17.96 1.79 -1.19
CA GLY A 48 -18.33 2.95 -0.39
C GLY A 48 -17.39 3.19 0.82
N PRO A 49 -17.46 4.38 1.43
CA PRO A 49 -16.51 4.83 2.45
C PRO A 49 -16.45 3.95 3.71
N GLY A 50 -17.59 3.41 4.14
CA GLY A 50 -17.64 2.57 5.34
C GLY A 50 -16.86 1.24 5.21
N ARG A 51 -16.88 0.63 4.02
CA ARG A 51 -16.27 -0.69 3.77
C ARG A 51 -14.87 -0.59 3.19
N ALA A 52 -14.55 0.50 2.50
CA ALA A 52 -13.24 0.74 1.92
C ALA A 52 -12.20 1.26 2.93
N TRP A 53 -12.61 1.67 4.13
CA TRP A 53 -11.70 2.22 5.14
C TRP A 53 -10.47 1.33 5.44
N PRO A 54 -10.60 -0.01 5.60
CA PRO A 54 -9.44 -0.86 5.83
C PRO A 54 -8.46 -0.88 4.64
N ALA A 55 -8.96 -0.78 3.41
CA ALA A 55 -8.14 -0.69 2.20
C ALA A 55 -7.33 0.61 2.21
N PHE A 56 -8.00 1.74 2.46
CA PHE A 56 -7.36 3.05 2.57
C PHE A 56 -6.30 3.11 3.67
N ALA A 57 -6.65 2.64 4.88
CA ALA A 57 -5.73 2.60 6.01
C ALA A 57 -4.50 1.75 5.71
N SER A 58 -4.67 0.61 5.02
CA SER A 58 -3.56 -0.26 4.65
C SER A 58 -2.63 0.35 3.59
N ASP A 59 -3.17 1.06 2.61
CA ASP A 59 -2.38 1.74 1.57
C ASP A 59 -1.59 2.91 2.14
N ALA A 60 -2.11 3.61 3.15
CA ALA A 60 -1.35 4.62 3.89
C ALA A 60 -0.29 3.97 4.81
N ALA A 61 -0.66 2.89 5.51
CA ALA A 61 0.21 2.22 6.46
C ALA A 61 1.44 1.60 5.78
N LYS A 62 1.31 1.01 4.60
CA LYS A 62 2.46 0.41 3.89
C LYS A 62 3.51 1.46 3.50
N GLY A 63 3.08 2.64 3.05
CA GLY A 63 3.97 3.78 2.78
C GLY A 63 4.67 4.28 4.04
N LEU A 64 3.93 4.41 5.15
CA LEU A 64 4.50 4.77 6.45
C LEU A 64 5.53 3.74 6.94
N VAL A 65 5.19 2.45 6.88
CA VAL A 65 6.07 1.36 7.33
C VAL A 65 7.32 1.29 6.45
N GLY A 66 7.18 1.39 5.12
CA GLY A 66 8.31 1.48 4.20
C GLY A 66 9.23 2.64 4.55
N GLY A 67 8.67 3.81 4.82
CA GLY A 67 9.43 4.99 5.24
C GLY A 67 10.12 4.83 6.60
N LEU A 68 9.44 4.30 7.62
CA LEU A 68 10.03 4.07 8.94
C LEU A 68 11.18 3.07 8.88
N VAL A 69 11.01 1.96 8.16
CA VAL A 69 12.08 0.97 7.96
C VAL A 69 13.24 1.59 7.19
N GLY A 70 12.95 2.36 6.14
CA GLY A 70 13.97 3.10 5.40
C GLY A 70 14.75 4.08 6.29
N ALA A 71 14.05 4.79 7.19
CA ALA A 71 14.66 5.71 8.15
C ALA A 71 15.64 5.00 9.08
N LEU A 72 15.25 3.83 9.60
CA LEU A 72 16.09 3.00 10.46
C LEU A 72 17.35 2.50 9.74
N LEU A 73 17.28 2.27 8.42
CA LEU A 73 18.39 1.73 7.64
C LEU A 73 19.36 2.79 7.12
N ALA A 74 18.88 3.99 6.75
CA ALA A 74 19.71 4.99 6.09
C ALA A 74 19.33 6.46 6.39
N GLY A 75 18.70 6.72 7.54
CA GLY A 75 18.32 8.06 7.99
C GLY A 75 17.24 8.69 7.10
N THR A 76 17.15 10.03 7.08
CA THR A 76 16.07 10.75 6.39
C THR A 76 15.95 10.40 4.91
N THR A 77 17.08 10.28 4.20
CA THR A 77 17.07 9.83 2.79
C THR A 77 16.57 8.40 2.65
N GLY A 78 16.96 7.51 3.56
CA GLY A 78 16.40 6.16 3.64
C GLY A 78 14.89 6.17 3.83
N ALA A 79 14.36 7.09 4.63
CA ALA A 79 12.91 7.23 4.83
C ALA A 79 12.16 7.54 3.53
N TYR A 80 12.66 8.49 2.74
CA TYR A 80 12.07 8.79 1.44
C TYR A 80 12.19 7.61 0.47
N VAL A 81 13.35 6.95 0.44
CA VAL A 81 13.59 5.79 -0.45
C VAL A 81 12.68 4.61 -0.09
N GLY A 82 12.52 4.33 1.21
CA GLY A 82 11.64 3.25 1.68
C GLY A 82 10.16 3.55 1.45
N ALA A 83 9.73 4.80 1.64
CA ALA A 83 8.37 5.23 1.35
C ALA A 83 8.05 5.23 -0.15
N LEU A 84 9.01 5.59 -1.01
CA LEU A 84 8.87 5.52 -2.47
C LEU A 84 8.82 4.09 -3.00
N GLY A 85 9.44 3.14 -2.29
CA GLY A 85 9.37 1.74 -2.65
C GLY A 85 7.99 1.13 -2.40
N ALA A 86 7.30 1.57 -1.34
CA ALA A 86 6.02 1.02 -0.88
C ALA A 86 4.80 1.57 -1.64
#